data_AF-A0A7S3HFZ2-F1
#
_entry.id   AF-A0A7S3HFZ2-F1
#
_cell.length_a   1.000
_cell.length_b   1.000
_cell.length_c   1.000
_cell.angle_alpha   90.00
_cell.angle_beta   90.00
_cell.angle_gamma   90.00
#
_symmetry.space_group_name_H-M   'P 1'
#
loop_
_entity.id
_entity.type
_entity.pdbx_description
1 polymer ?
#
loop_
_entity_poly.entity_id
_entity_poly.type
_entity_poly.pdbx_seq_one_letter_code
_entity_poly.pdbx_strand_id
1 'polypeptide(L)'
;QTLKLRTHILSSKSSAVMSAETVTVGVGADAVQVARLPDIDDTTWAEVQEFLKSNPEQAKSLQSFAKDPEAMRGYLQTQAMAQHYSTKLESGDAAVQDRMKAMELDPELGPIMEDIKKNGMEAAMKHLQNEELMLKFSQKMGGLPAELQPMLKKIDEASLTLHEAAKNGDLKAVQDFLSKKKPLDAHDSKGITPLGYAIGANRIAVVKLL
;
A
#
# COMPACT_ATOMS: atom_id res chain seq x y z
N GLN A 1 -30.95 16.94 4.63
CA GLN A 1 -29.96 16.84 5.72
C GLN A 1 -28.75 16.06 5.24
N THR A 2 -28.07 16.60 4.23
CA THR A 2 -26.96 15.97 3.51
C THR A 2 -25.98 17.08 3.20
N LEU A 3 -25.08 17.36 4.16
CA LEU A 3 -24.04 18.37 4.03
C LEU A 3 -22.97 18.10 5.10
N LYS A 4 -21.71 18.02 4.66
CA LYS A 4 -20.44 17.94 5.41
C LYS A 4 -19.91 16.54 5.70
N LEU A 5 -19.33 15.90 4.68
CA LEU A 5 -18.09 15.13 4.86
C LEU A 5 -16.99 15.90 4.13
N ARG A 6 -16.28 16.72 4.91
CA ARG A 6 -15.08 17.52 4.57
C ARG A 6 -14.04 16.57 3.93
N THR A 7 -13.57 16.75 2.70
CA THR A 7 -12.53 17.71 2.30
C THR A 7 -11.71 18.28 3.48
N HIS A 8 -10.75 17.49 3.99
CA HIS A 8 -9.52 18.04 4.60
C HIS A 8 -8.30 17.59 3.80
N ILE A 9 -8.01 18.45 2.83
CA ILE A 9 -6.78 18.58 2.08
C ILE A 9 -5.61 18.79 3.06
N LEU A 10 -4.50 18.09 2.80
CA LEU A 10 -3.11 18.53 2.98
C LEU A 10 -2.94 19.89 3.69
N SER A 11 -3.01 19.90 5.03
CA SER A 11 -2.37 20.93 5.86
C SER A 11 -2.45 20.53 7.33
N SER A 12 -1.52 19.70 7.79
CA SER A 12 -0.92 19.92 9.10
C SER A 12 0.55 19.55 9.04
N LYS A 13 1.40 20.57 9.19
CA LYS A 13 2.73 20.39 9.75
C LYS A 13 2.53 19.78 11.13
N SER A 14 2.98 18.55 11.33
CA SER A 14 3.48 18.13 12.63
C SER A 14 4.61 17.15 12.44
N SER A 15 5.82 17.67 12.66
CA SER A 15 7.00 16.93 13.04
C SER A 15 6.74 16.31 14.43
N ALA A 16 5.88 15.30 14.47
CA ALA A 16 5.70 14.45 15.64
C ALA A 16 5.90 13.02 15.16
N VAL A 17 6.83 12.33 15.81
CA VAL A 17 7.04 10.89 15.68
C VAL A 17 5.68 10.22 15.93
N MET A 18 4.95 9.89 14.87
CA MET A 18 3.72 9.12 15.01
C MET A 18 4.16 7.69 15.33
N SER A 19 4.17 7.37 16.63
CA SER A 19 4.18 5.99 17.08
C SER A 19 2.97 5.33 16.44
N ALA A 20 3.20 4.47 15.44
CA ALA A 20 2.13 3.71 14.81
C ALA A 20 1.39 2.93 15.90
N GLU A 21 0.10 3.19 16.06
CA GLU A 21 -0.74 2.49 17.02
C GLU A 21 -0.78 1.00 16.65
N THR A 22 -0.58 0.09 17.60
CA THR A 22 -0.55 -1.34 17.34
C THR A 22 -1.55 -2.10 18.20
N VAL A 23 -2.01 -3.23 17.70
CA VAL A 23 -2.74 -4.24 18.46
C VAL A 23 -1.90 -5.49 18.57
N THR A 24 -1.84 -6.05 19.77
CA THR A 24 -1.22 -7.35 20.04
C THR A 24 -2.32 -8.40 20.12
N VAL A 25 -2.21 -9.46 19.33
CA VAL A 25 -3.16 -10.58 19.29
C VAL A 25 -2.43 -11.85 19.71
N GLY A 26 -3.00 -12.58 20.67
CA GLY A 26 -2.38 -13.78 21.25
C GLY A 26 -1.65 -13.51 22.57
N VAL A 27 -1.05 -14.57 23.14
CA VAL A 27 -0.34 -14.53 24.43
C VAL A 27 1.01 -15.23 24.27
N GLY A 28 2.06 -14.68 24.88
CA GLY A 28 3.39 -15.31 24.88
C GLY A 28 4.12 -15.21 23.54
N ALA A 29 4.90 -16.22 23.19
CA ALA A 29 5.78 -16.22 22.02
C ALA A 29 5.05 -16.17 20.66
N ASP A 30 3.77 -16.56 20.62
CA ASP A 30 2.94 -16.57 19.42
C ASP A 30 2.16 -15.25 19.23
N ALA A 31 2.37 -14.26 20.10
CA ALA A 31 1.71 -12.98 20.01
C ALA A 31 2.19 -12.20 18.78
N VAL A 32 1.23 -11.77 17.95
CA VAL A 32 1.49 -10.97 16.75
C VAL A 32 1.08 -9.52 16.98
N GLN A 33 1.95 -8.60 16.59
CA GLN A 33 1.65 -7.17 16.54
C GLN A 33 1.26 -6.77 15.12
N VAL A 34 0.13 -6.08 15.00
CA VAL A 34 -0.38 -5.47 13.76
C VAL A 34 -0.47 -3.96 13.99
N ALA A 35 0.11 -3.19 13.06
CA ALA A 35 0.10 -1.73 13.12
C ALA A 35 -1.09 -1.16 12.33
N ARG A 36 -1.66 -0.06 12.84
CA ARG A 36 -2.72 0.70 12.18
C ARG A 36 -2.21 1.33 10.89
N LEU A 37 -3.00 1.21 9.83
CA LEU A 37 -2.73 1.92 8.57
C LEU A 37 -3.14 3.40 8.68
N PRO A 38 -2.43 4.34 8.02
CA PRO A 38 -2.66 5.79 8.18
C PRO A 38 -4.08 6.27 7.85
N ASP A 39 -4.76 5.58 6.93
CA ASP A 39 -6.08 5.99 6.41
C ASP A 39 -7.26 5.41 7.23
N ILE A 40 -6.99 4.59 8.24
CA ILE A 40 -8.02 3.99 9.09
C ILE A 40 -8.33 4.99 10.22
N ASP A 41 -9.58 5.44 10.34
CA ASP A 41 -10.04 6.29 11.45
C ASP A 41 -10.19 5.53 12.78
N ASP A 42 -10.39 6.25 13.89
CA ASP A 42 -10.38 5.64 15.24
C ASP A 42 -11.50 4.62 15.44
N THR A 43 -12.65 4.85 14.80
CA THR A 43 -13.83 3.97 14.91
C THR A 43 -13.55 2.68 14.17
N THR A 44 -13.12 2.79 12.92
CA THR A 44 -12.74 1.64 12.09
C THR A 44 -11.57 0.88 12.72
N TRP A 45 -10.61 1.57 13.33
CA TRP A 45 -9.49 0.92 14.01
C TRP A 45 -9.95 0.10 15.21
N ALA A 46 -10.87 0.63 16.04
CA ALA A 46 -11.42 -0.10 17.18
C ALA A 46 -12.12 -1.41 16.73
N GLU A 47 -12.89 -1.36 15.65
CA GLU A 47 -13.53 -2.54 15.06
C GLU A 47 -12.51 -3.57 14.56
N VAL A 48 -11.45 -3.11 13.87
CA VAL A 48 -10.35 -3.98 13.43
C VAL A 48 -9.65 -4.63 14.62
N GLN A 49 -9.40 -3.89 15.70
CA GLN A 49 -8.79 -4.44 16.91
C GLN A 49 -9.64 -5.55 17.53
N GLU A 50 -10.96 -5.35 17.61
CA GLU A 50 -11.89 -6.36 18.13
C GLU A 50 -11.95 -7.59 17.22
N PHE A 51 -12.05 -7.37 15.90
CA PHE A 51 -12.03 -8.44 14.91
C PHE A 51 -10.77 -9.28 15.03
N LEU A 52 -9.59 -8.66 15.06
CA LEU A 52 -8.32 -9.38 15.08
C LEU A 52 -8.11 -10.17 16.37
N LYS A 53 -8.60 -9.69 17.52
CA LYS A 53 -8.56 -10.46 18.78
C LYS A 53 -9.32 -11.78 18.69
N SER A 54 -10.44 -11.79 17.98
CA SER A 54 -11.26 -12.99 17.75
C SER A 54 -10.79 -13.83 16.55
N ASN A 55 -9.85 -13.30 15.74
CA ASN A 55 -9.42 -13.88 14.47
C ASN A 55 -7.87 -13.90 14.37
N PRO A 56 -7.20 -14.76 15.16
CA PRO A 56 -5.73 -14.75 15.26
C PRO A 56 -5.02 -15.16 13.96
N GLU A 57 -5.63 -16.02 13.14
CA GLU A 57 -5.05 -16.40 11.84
C GLU A 57 -5.03 -15.21 10.85
N GLN A 58 -6.05 -14.36 10.90
CA GLN A 58 -6.11 -13.12 10.11
C GLN A 58 -5.06 -12.12 10.60
N ALA A 59 -4.82 -12.03 11.91
CA ALA A 59 -3.75 -11.20 12.47
C ALA A 59 -2.36 -11.67 12.01
N LYS A 60 -2.12 -12.99 11.96
CA LYS A 60 -0.88 -13.57 11.41
C LYS A 60 -0.74 -13.27 9.92
N SER A 61 -1.81 -13.42 9.14
CA SER A 61 -1.82 -13.11 7.70
C SER A 61 -1.47 -11.64 7.44
N LEU A 62 -2.09 -10.70 8.16
CA LEU A 62 -1.77 -9.27 8.07
C LEU A 62 -0.32 -8.97 8.47
N GLN A 63 0.19 -9.62 9.52
CA GLN A 63 1.58 -9.45 9.89
C GLN A 63 2.53 -10.00 8.82
N SER A 64 2.22 -11.15 8.23
CA SER A 64 3.01 -11.74 7.15
C SER A 64 3.07 -10.80 5.95
N PHE A 65 1.91 -10.29 5.54
CA PHE A 65 1.82 -9.28 4.48
C PHE A 65 2.65 -8.04 4.80
N ALA A 66 2.57 -7.50 6.02
CA ALA A 66 3.33 -6.31 6.42
C ALA A 66 4.85 -6.54 6.50
N LYS A 67 5.29 -7.79 6.62
CA LYS A 67 6.71 -8.18 6.61
C LYS A 67 7.25 -8.48 5.21
N ASP A 68 6.36 -8.63 4.22
CA ASP A 68 6.73 -8.85 2.83
C ASP A 68 6.86 -7.50 2.10
N PRO A 69 8.09 -7.05 1.79
CA PRO A 69 8.29 -5.77 1.14
C PRO A 69 7.76 -5.74 -0.29
N GLU A 70 7.73 -6.87 -1.00
CA GLU A 70 7.22 -6.92 -2.37
C GLU A 70 5.70 -6.79 -2.37
N ALA A 71 5.01 -7.55 -1.51
CA ALA A 71 3.56 -7.44 -1.33
C ALA A 71 3.16 -6.02 -0.88
N MET A 72 3.88 -5.45 0.09
CA MET A 72 3.64 -4.08 0.55
C MET A 72 3.85 -3.05 -0.55
N ARG A 73 4.91 -3.20 -1.36
CA ARG A 73 5.17 -2.29 -2.50
C ARG A 73 4.05 -2.35 -3.54
N GLY A 74 3.62 -3.55 -3.93
CA GLY A 74 2.51 -3.74 -4.86
C GLY A 74 1.20 -3.14 -4.34
N TYR A 75 0.94 -3.25 -3.03
CA TYR A 75 -0.18 -2.59 -2.40
C TYR A 75 -0.09 -1.06 -2.45
N LEU A 76 1.07 -0.47 -2.14
CA LEU A 76 1.28 0.98 -2.23
C LEU A 76 1.09 1.51 -3.65
N GLN A 77 1.56 0.76 -4.67
CA GLN A 77 1.31 1.10 -6.07
C GLN A 77 -0.19 1.07 -6.40
N THR A 78 -0.89 0.02 -5.96
CA THR A 78 -2.34 -0.12 -6.15
C THR A 78 -3.11 1.01 -5.47
N GLN A 79 -2.73 1.36 -4.24
CA GLN A 79 -3.32 2.47 -3.48
C GLN A 79 -3.08 3.81 -4.18
N ALA A 80 -1.87 4.05 -4.69
CA ALA A 80 -1.56 5.27 -5.44
C ALA A 80 -2.41 5.42 -6.71
N MET A 81 -2.60 4.33 -7.46
CA MET A 81 -3.47 4.32 -8.63
C MET A 81 -4.93 4.56 -8.24
N ALA A 82 -5.43 3.87 -7.21
CA ALA A 82 -6.80 4.00 -6.74
C ALA A 82 -7.11 5.42 -6.26
N GLN A 83 -6.22 6.02 -5.45
CA GLN A 83 -6.35 7.40 -4.98
C GLN A 83 -6.35 8.40 -6.14
N HIS A 84 -5.48 8.20 -7.13
CA HIS A 84 -5.44 9.05 -8.32
C HIS A 84 -6.77 9.03 -9.07
N TYR A 85 -7.30 7.84 -9.39
CA TYR A 85 -8.57 7.73 -10.10
C TYR A 85 -9.77 8.19 -9.26
N SER A 86 -9.81 7.91 -7.95
CA SER A 86 -10.85 8.43 -7.05
C SER A 86 -10.86 9.96 -7.08
N THR A 87 -9.69 10.58 -6.92
CA THR A 87 -9.55 12.05 -6.94
C THR A 87 -10.02 12.63 -8.27
N LYS A 88 -9.62 12.02 -9.39
CA LYS A 88 -10.03 12.47 -10.73
C LYS A 88 -11.54 12.40 -10.92
N LEU A 89 -12.18 11.31 -10.46
CA LEU A 89 -13.63 11.15 -10.51
C LEU A 89 -14.36 12.18 -9.65
N GLU A 90 -13.90 12.39 -8.42
CA GLU A 90 -14.46 13.37 -7.49
C GLU A 90 -14.32 14.81 -8.01
N SER A 91 -13.18 15.12 -8.64
CA SER A 91 -12.93 16.44 -9.26
C SER A 91 -13.72 16.67 -10.55
N GLY A 92 -14.35 15.62 -11.10
CA GLY A 92 -15.05 15.69 -12.37
C GLY A 92 -14.11 15.84 -13.58
N ASP A 93 -12.92 15.24 -13.54
CA ASP A 93 -11.95 15.29 -14.64
C ASP A 93 -12.60 14.74 -15.93
N ALA A 94 -12.76 15.63 -16.93
CA ALA A 94 -13.48 15.33 -18.16
C ALA A 94 -12.84 14.16 -18.91
N ALA A 95 -11.52 14.05 -18.93
CA ALA A 95 -10.83 13.00 -19.67
C ALA A 95 -11.03 11.62 -19.02
N VAL A 96 -11.11 11.53 -17.69
CA VAL A 96 -11.46 10.27 -17.00
C VAL A 96 -12.94 9.95 -17.20
N GLN A 97 -13.84 10.94 -17.09
CA GLN A 97 -15.27 10.73 -17.31
C GLN A 97 -15.60 10.27 -18.73
N ASP A 98 -14.97 10.87 -19.74
CA ASP A 98 -15.19 10.52 -21.14
C ASP A 98 -14.69 9.11 -21.44
N ARG A 99 -13.57 8.70 -20.87
CA ARG A 99 -13.08 7.31 -20.96
C ARG A 99 -14.04 6.32 -20.29
N MET A 100 -14.58 6.66 -19.12
CA MET A 100 -15.59 5.83 -18.46
C MET A 100 -16.86 5.68 -19.28
N LYS A 101 -17.39 6.77 -19.83
CA LYS A 101 -18.54 6.72 -20.74
C LYS A 101 -18.22 5.91 -21.99
N ALA A 102 -17.04 6.08 -22.56
CA ALA A 102 -16.61 5.33 -23.73
C ALA A 102 -16.51 3.83 -23.47
N MET A 103 -16.18 3.40 -22.24
CA MET A 103 -16.21 1.99 -21.84
C MET A 103 -17.64 1.48 -21.69
N GLU A 104 -18.55 2.26 -21.11
CA GLU A 104 -19.96 1.87 -20.97
C GLU A 104 -20.66 1.69 -22.32
N LEU A 105 -20.25 2.47 -23.33
CA LEU A 105 -20.77 2.39 -24.69
C LEU A 105 -20.05 1.34 -25.57
N ASP A 106 -18.98 0.74 -25.06
CA ASP A 106 -18.21 -0.25 -25.82
C ASP A 106 -18.98 -1.57 -25.92
N PRO A 107 -19.12 -2.19 -27.10
CA PRO A 107 -19.92 -3.42 -27.26
C PRO A 107 -19.42 -4.61 -26.43
N GLU A 108 -18.12 -4.65 -26.10
CA GLU A 108 -17.54 -5.72 -25.29
C GLU A 108 -17.44 -5.33 -23.82
N LEU A 109 -17.03 -4.09 -23.52
CA LEU A 109 -16.84 -3.65 -22.12
C LEU A 109 -18.13 -3.18 -21.45
N GLY A 110 -19.11 -2.69 -22.21
CA GLY A 110 -20.38 -2.19 -21.70
C GLY A 110 -21.15 -3.25 -20.90
N PRO A 111 -21.41 -4.45 -21.45
CA PRO A 111 -22.07 -5.54 -20.72
C PRO A 111 -21.34 -5.96 -19.44
N ILE A 112 -20.01 -5.86 -19.44
CA ILE A 112 -19.17 -6.20 -18.29
C ILE A 112 -19.27 -5.11 -17.22
N MET A 113 -19.27 -3.84 -17.62
CA MET A 113 -19.47 -2.73 -16.68
C MET A 113 -20.87 -2.79 -16.06
N GLU A 114 -21.90 -3.18 -16.82
CA GLU A 114 -23.24 -3.45 -16.29
C GLU A 114 -23.24 -4.61 -15.29
N ASP A 115 -22.56 -5.71 -15.60
CA ASP A 115 -22.42 -6.86 -14.71
C ASP A 115 -21.73 -6.46 -13.39
N ILE A 116 -20.64 -5.69 -13.47
CA ILE A 116 -19.92 -5.17 -12.30
C ILE A 116 -20.80 -4.20 -11.49
N LYS A 117 -21.57 -3.33 -12.15
CA LYS A 117 -22.52 -2.43 -11.44
C LYS A 117 -23.62 -3.21 -10.72
N LYS A 118 -24.07 -4.33 -11.29
CA LYS A 118 -25.15 -5.16 -10.75
C LYS A 118 -24.70 -6.10 -9.64
N ASN A 119 -23.56 -6.76 -9.85
CA ASN A 119 -23.07 -7.87 -9.03
C ASN A 119 -21.79 -7.53 -8.23
N GLY A 120 -21.28 -6.30 -8.39
CA GLY A 120 -20.20 -5.75 -7.57
C GLY A 120 -18.87 -6.47 -7.74
N MET A 121 -18.17 -6.63 -6.62
CA MET A 121 -16.80 -7.16 -6.58
C MET A 121 -16.70 -8.61 -7.08
N GLU A 122 -17.76 -9.42 -6.92
CA GLU A 122 -17.75 -10.80 -7.39
C GLU A 122 -17.67 -10.87 -8.93
N ALA A 123 -18.47 -10.06 -9.62
CA ALA A 123 -18.37 -9.92 -11.07
C ALA A 123 -17.02 -9.33 -11.48
N ALA A 124 -16.50 -8.31 -10.77
CA ALA A 124 -15.18 -7.77 -11.05
C ALA A 124 -14.10 -8.86 -10.99
N MET A 125 -14.07 -9.67 -9.92
CA MET A 125 -13.12 -10.79 -9.76
C MET A 125 -13.23 -11.86 -10.84
N LYS A 126 -14.46 -12.16 -11.29
CA LYS A 126 -14.72 -13.08 -12.40
C LYS A 126 -14.08 -12.58 -13.70
N HIS A 127 -14.18 -11.28 -13.97
CA HIS A 127 -13.68 -10.66 -15.20
C HIS A 127 -12.19 -10.32 -15.16
N LEU A 128 -11.61 -10.09 -13.97
CA LEU A 128 -10.20 -9.75 -13.78
C LEU A 128 -9.22 -10.81 -14.33
N GLN A 129 -9.63 -12.07 -14.41
CA GLN A 129 -8.78 -13.16 -14.94
C GLN A 129 -8.68 -13.15 -16.47
N ASN A 130 -9.51 -12.38 -17.17
CA ASN A 130 -9.46 -12.29 -18.63
C ASN A 130 -8.41 -11.24 -19.07
N GLU A 131 -7.24 -11.70 -19.48
CA GLU A 131 -6.12 -10.83 -19.88
C GLU A 131 -6.47 -9.92 -21.07
N GLU A 132 -7.20 -10.42 -22.07
CA GLU A 132 -7.59 -9.63 -23.25
C GLU A 132 -8.53 -8.50 -22.86
N LEU A 133 -9.48 -8.81 -21.97
CA LEU A 133 -10.39 -7.84 -21.40
C LEU A 133 -9.63 -6.77 -20.60
N MET A 134 -8.71 -7.17 -19.73
CA MET A 134 -7.92 -6.25 -18.92
C MET A 134 -7.02 -5.36 -19.78
N LEU A 135 -6.48 -5.90 -20.87
CA LEU A 135 -5.70 -5.13 -21.83
C LEU A 135 -6.57 -4.09 -22.54
N LYS A 136 -7.76 -4.47 -23.03
CA LYS A 136 -8.72 -3.54 -23.63
C LYS A 136 -9.16 -2.46 -22.65
N PHE A 137 -9.45 -2.84 -21.41
CA PHE A 137 -9.78 -1.89 -20.34
C PHE A 137 -8.65 -0.89 -20.12
N SER A 138 -7.41 -1.36 -19.97
CA SER A 138 -6.23 -0.50 -19.82
C SER A 138 -6.09 0.46 -21.01
N GLN A 139 -6.22 -0.03 -22.25
CA GLN A 139 -6.14 0.80 -23.46
C GLN A 139 -7.23 1.88 -23.50
N LYS A 140 -8.48 1.53 -23.17
CA LYS A 140 -9.60 2.48 -23.13
C LYS A 140 -9.45 3.52 -22.02
N MET A 141 -8.85 3.14 -20.90
CA MET A 141 -8.50 4.07 -19.82
C MET A 141 -7.26 4.93 -20.12
N GLY A 142 -6.61 4.74 -21.28
CA GLY A 142 -5.45 5.50 -21.70
C GLY A 142 -4.12 4.99 -21.11
N GLY A 143 -4.10 3.75 -20.63
CA GLY A 143 -2.94 3.11 -20.03
C GLY A 143 -2.58 3.69 -18.66
N LEU A 144 -1.30 3.54 -18.28
CA LEU A 144 -0.79 4.11 -17.03
C LEU A 144 -0.63 5.64 -17.16
N PRO A 145 -1.30 6.45 -16.31
CA PRO A 145 -1.18 7.90 -16.35
C PRO A 145 0.27 8.37 -16.17
N ALA A 146 0.75 9.25 -17.05
CA ALA A 146 2.11 9.78 -16.98
C ALA A 146 2.39 10.51 -15.64
N GLU A 147 1.37 11.17 -15.10
CA GLU A 147 1.41 11.86 -13.81
C GLU A 147 1.62 10.91 -12.61
N LEU A 148 1.33 9.61 -12.76
CA LEU A 148 1.62 8.61 -11.73
C LEU A 148 3.05 8.07 -11.78
N GLN A 149 3.74 8.16 -12.92
CA GLN A 149 5.09 7.57 -13.07
C GLN A 149 6.09 8.04 -12.01
N PRO A 150 6.18 9.36 -11.66
CA PRO A 150 7.10 9.80 -10.61
C PRO A 150 6.75 9.24 -9.23
N MET A 151 5.46 9.05 -8.95
CA MET A 151 4.99 8.49 -7.67
C MET A 151 5.29 6.99 -7.60
N LEU A 152 4.99 6.24 -8.67
CA LEU A 152 5.27 4.81 -8.74
C LEU A 152 6.77 4.53 -8.68
N LYS A 153 7.59 5.31 -9.39
CA LYS A 153 9.05 5.23 -9.28
C LYS A 153 9.55 5.46 -7.86
N LYS A 154 9.01 6.45 -7.15
CA LYS A 154 9.34 6.67 -5.73
C LYS A 154 8.94 5.48 -4.87
N ILE A 155 7.79 4.87 -5.13
CA ILE A 155 7.36 3.66 -4.44
C ILE A 155 8.33 2.51 -4.75
N ASP A 156 8.81 2.36 -5.98
CA ASP A 156 9.79 1.32 -6.37
C ASP A 156 11.15 1.49 -5.72
N GLU A 157 11.61 2.73 -5.59
CA GLU A 157 12.91 3.06 -5.00
C GLU A 157 12.87 3.12 -3.46
N ALA A 158 11.68 3.11 -2.85
CA ALA A 158 11.53 3.19 -1.41
C ALA A 158 12.11 1.95 -0.71
N SER A 159 12.94 2.20 0.31
CA SER A 159 13.45 1.16 1.20
C SER A 159 12.39 0.83 2.27
N LEU A 160 11.68 -0.28 2.10
CA LEU A 160 10.60 -0.70 2.99
C LEU A 160 11.11 -1.52 4.19
N THR A 161 12.35 -2.01 4.10
CA THR A 161 13.03 -2.70 5.20
C THR A 161 14.40 -2.11 5.50
N LEU A 162 14.92 -2.38 6.70
CA LEU A 162 16.28 -2.00 7.07
C LEU A 162 17.33 -2.70 6.19
N HIS A 163 17.06 -3.92 5.73
CA HIS A 163 17.93 -4.65 4.80
C HIS A 163 18.05 -3.93 3.44
N GLU A 164 16.92 -3.52 2.86
CA GLU A 164 16.90 -2.75 1.61
C GLU A 164 17.59 -1.39 1.80
N ALA A 165 17.28 -0.67 2.88
CA ALA A 165 17.91 0.62 3.18
C ALA A 165 19.43 0.47 3.29
N ALA A 166 19.89 -0.60 3.94
CA ALA A 166 21.30 -0.89 4.11
C ALA A 166 21.99 -1.27 2.80
N LYS A 167 21.36 -2.10 1.98
CA LYS A 167 21.85 -2.46 0.63
C LYS A 167 21.93 -1.24 -0.30
N ASN A 168 20.91 -0.38 -0.26
CA ASN A 168 20.78 0.77 -1.14
C ASN A 168 21.66 1.96 -0.69
N GLY A 169 22.11 1.97 0.57
CA GLY A 169 22.85 3.10 1.13
C GLY A 169 21.94 4.26 1.53
N ASP A 170 20.66 4.01 1.77
CA ASP A 170 19.65 5.01 2.12
C ASP A 170 19.80 5.41 3.59
N LEU A 171 20.71 6.35 3.84
CA LEU A 171 21.05 6.81 5.20
C LEU A 171 19.84 7.36 5.95
N LYS A 172 18.90 7.99 5.25
CA LYS A 172 17.70 8.54 5.86
C LYS A 172 16.78 7.43 6.32
N ALA A 173 16.48 6.45 5.45
CA ALA A 173 15.67 5.30 5.84
C ALA A 173 16.34 4.49 6.97
N VAL A 174 17.67 4.31 6.93
CA VAL A 174 18.41 3.65 8.02
C VAL A 174 18.18 4.39 9.35
N GLN A 175 18.33 5.72 9.38
CA GLN A 175 18.07 6.51 10.60
C GLN A 175 16.61 6.39 11.07
N ASP A 176 15.66 6.43 10.15
CA ASP A 176 14.24 6.26 10.46
C ASP A 176 13.97 4.87 11.08
N PHE A 177 14.63 3.81 10.60
CA PHE A 177 14.53 2.48 11.20
C PHE A 177 15.22 2.38 12.57
N LEU A 178 16.41 2.99 12.74
CA LEU A 178 17.13 3.03 14.02
C LEU A 178 16.29 3.69 15.12
N SER A 179 15.54 4.74 14.78
CA SER A 179 14.66 5.43 15.74
C SER A 179 13.50 4.56 16.27
N LYS A 180 13.13 3.49 15.56
CA LYS A 180 11.97 2.63 15.86
C LYS A 180 12.28 1.51 16.87
N LYS A 181 13.49 1.45 17.46
CA LYS A 181 13.92 0.45 18.47
C LYS A 181 13.65 -1.02 18.08
N LYS A 182 13.66 -1.33 16.78
CA LYS A 182 13.56 -2.71 16.29
C LYS A 182 14.93 -3.42 16.38
N PRO A 183 14.96 -4.76 16.45
CA PRO A 183 16.22 -5.51 16.35
C PRO A 183 16.96 -5.16 15.05
N LEU A 184 18.22 -4.74 15.18
CA LEU A 184 19.04 -4.28 14.05
C LEU A 184 19.82 -5.42 13.39
N ASP A 185 19.96 -6.53 14.11
CA ASP A 185 20.64 -7.77 13.74
C ASP A 185 19.67 -8.86 13.28
N ALA A 186 18.39 -8.51 13.06
CA ALA A 186 17.42 -9.43 12.50
C ALA A 186 17.91 -9.94 11.13
N HIS A 187 17.69 -11.23 10.88
CA HIS A 187 18.04 -11.85 9.61
C HIS A 187 16.83 -11.82 8.66
N ASP A 188 17.06 -11.57 7.38
CA ASP A 188 16.03 -11.75 6.35
C ASP A 188 15.80 -13.24 6.02
N SER A 189 14.94 -13.52 5.04
CA SER A 189 14.64 -14.88 4.56
C SER A 189 15.85 -15.62 3.96
N LYS A 190 16.96 -14.92 3.68
CA LYS A 190 18.21 -15.49 3.18
C LYS A 190 19.24 -15.68 4.30
N GLY A 191 18.88 -15.37 5.56
CA GLY A 191 19.81 -15.43 6.68
C GLY A 191 20.85 -14.32 6.65
N ILE A 192 20.57 -13.17 6.02
CA ILE A 192 21.49 -12.03 5.92
C ILE A 192 20.99 -10.89 6.79
N THR A 193 21.88 -10.26 7.55
CA THR A 193 21.57 -9.07 8.36
C THR A 193 21.64 -7.79 7.54
N PRO A 194 21.05 -6.66 8.00
CA PRO A 194 21.19 -5.38 7.31
C PRO A 194 22.66 -4.96 7.17
N LEU A 195 23.47 -5.18 8.21
CA LEU A 195 24.92 -4.91 8.17
C LEU A 195 25.62 -5.75 7.09
N GLY A 196 25.24 -7.02 6.94
CA GLY A 196 25.75 -7.90 5.88
C GLY A 196 25.49 -7.34 4.48
N TYR A 197 24.28 -6.83 4.22
CA TYR A 197 23.97 -6.15 2.96
C TYR A 197 24.75 -4.85 2.77
N ALA A 198 24.92 -4.03 3.82
CA ALA A 198 25.69 -2.80 3.73
C ALA A 198 27.17 -3.08 3.37
N ILE A 199 27.76 -4.11 3.97
CA ILE A 199 29.13 -4.55 3.67
C ILE A 199 29.21 -5.06 2.22
N GLY A 200 28.33 -6.00 1.84
CA GLY A 200 28.32 -6.59 0.50
C GLY A 200 28.08 -5.58 -0.63
N ALA A 201 27.33 -4.51 -0.36
CA ALA A 201 27.05 -3.43 -1.31
C ALA A 201 28.00 -2.22 -1.17
N ASN A 202 29.07 -2.33 -0.37
CA ASN A 202 30.07 -1.29 -0.14
C ASN A 202 29.46 0.05 0.35
N ARG A 203 28.46 -0.01 1.24
CA ARG A 203 27.79 1.16 1.83
C ARG A 203 28.46 1.58 3.13
N ILE A 204 29.70 2.05 3.03
CA ILE A 204 30.56 2.38 4.20
C ILE A 204 29.89 3.34 5.19
N ALA A 205 29.13 4.33 4.70
CA ALA A 205 28.42 5.26 5.57
C ALA A 205 27.32 4.56 6.39
N VAL A 206 26.61 3.58 5.82
CA VAL A 206 25.63 2.77 6.56
C VAL A 206 26.32 1.83 7.55
N VAL A 207 27.44 1.21 7.15
CA VAL A 207 28.23 0.34 8.04
C VAL A 207 28.66 1.07 9.31
N LYS A 208 28.90 2.38 9.25
CA LYS A 208 29.23 3.20 10.42
C LYS A 208 28.02 3.58 11.28
N LEU A 209 26.80 3.46 10.75
CA LEU A 209 25.56 3.80 11.46
C LEU A 209 24.90 2.59 12.13
N LEU A 210 25.08 1.39 11.58
CA LEU A 210 24.58 0.12 12.12
C LEU A 210 25.58 -0.50 13.10
#